data_AF-A0A087M4E6-F1
#
_entry.id   AF-A0A087M4E6-F1
#
_cell.length_a   1.000
_cell.length_b   1.000
_cell.length_c   1.000
_cell.angle_alpha   90.00
_cell.angle_beta   90.00
_cell.angle_gamma   90.00
#
_symmetry.space_group_name_H-M   'P 1'
#
loop_
_entity.id
_entity.type
_entity.pdbx_description
1 polymer ?
#
loop_
_entity_poly.entity_id
_entity_poly.type
_entity_poly.pdbx_seq_one_letter_code
_entity_poly.pdbx_strand_id
1 'polypeptide(L)'
;MARRAQIDAGSRIGAAAAQVTLEPQPGECAVDTQHAPLFVGQEAIVALRLERVQLDAANASKRRCYLFNQNLANGLRQGAQ
;
A
#
# COMPACT_ATOMS: atom_id res chain seq x y z
N MET A 1 -23.77 0.90 16.11
CA MET A 1 -23.53 1.63 14.84
C MET A 1 -23.19 3.10 15.05
N ALA A 2 -23.84 3.81 15.98
CA ALA A 2 -23.61 5.24 16.25
C ALA A 2 -22.14 5.64 16.51
N ARG A 3 -21.37 4.81 17.24
CA ARG A 3 -19.96 5.09 17.56
C ARG A 3 -19.05 5.13 16.32
N ARG A 4 -19.38 4.35 15.29
CA ARG A 4 -18.60 4.29 14.03
C ARG A 4 -18.87 5.51 13.16
N ALA A 5 -20.14 5.91 13.07
CA ALA A 5 -20.54 7.16 12.42
C ALA A 5 -19.90 8.41 13.07
N GLN A 6 -19.70 8.39 14.39
CA GLN A 6 -19.02 9.47 15.12
C GLN A 6 -17.51 9.54 14.83
N ILE A 7 -16.84 8.39 14.67
CA ILE A 7 -15.42 8.31 14.27
C ILE A 7 -15.26 8.81 12.83
N ASP A 8 -16.15 8.40 11.94
CA ASP A 8 -16.15 8.84 10.54
C ASP A 8 -16.40 10.35 10.41
N ALA A 9 -17.26 10.92 11.26
CA ALA A 9 -17.49 12.38 11.32
C ALA A 9 -16.24 13.14 11.82
N GLY A 10 -15.57 12.64 12.86
CA GLY A 10 -14.32 13.26 13.36
C GLY A 10 -13.19 13.21 12.34
N SER A 11 -13.06 12.11 11.61
CA SER A 11 -12.12 11.96 10.49
C SER A 11 -12.38 12.99 9.38
N ARG A 12 -13.66 13.18 8.99
CA ARG A 12 -14.06 14.14 7.95
C ARG A 12 -13.81 15.59 8.35
N ILE A 13 -14.10 15.94 9.61
CA ILE A 13 -13.85 17.28 10.14
C ILE A 13 -12.34 17.55 10.26
N GLY A 14 -11.55 16.55 10.69
CA GLY A 14 -10.09 16.66 10.73
C GLY A 14 -9.46 16.88 9.34
N ALA A 15 -9.93 16.14 8.33
CA ALA A 15 -9.49 16.32 6.95
C ALA A 15 -9.89 17.70 6.38
N ALA A 16 -11.11 18.18 6.68
CA ALA A 16 -11.58 19.49 6.26
C ALA A 16 -10.82 20.64 6.96
N ALA A 17 -10.54 20.51 8.26
CA ALA A 17 -9.82 21.51 9.05
C ALA A 17 -8.33 21.59 8.67
N ALA A 18 -7.73 20.49 8.23
CA ALA A 18 -6.36 20.47 7.74
C ALA A 18 -6.20 21.11 6.35
N GLN A 19 -7.29 21.33 5.60
CA GLN A 19 -7.27 21.68 4.16
C GLN A 19 -6.45 20.71 3.28
N VAL A 20 -6.04 19.57 3.84
CA VAL A 20 -5.29 18.54 3.14
C VAL A 20 -6.16 17.29 3.09
N THR A 21 -7.00 17.21 2.07
CA THR A 21 -7.59 15.92 1.68
C THR A 21 -6.46 15.12 1.03
N LEU A 22 -5.70 14.38 1.83
CA LEU A 22 -4.68 13.47 1.28
C LEU A 22 -5.42 12.40 0.46
N GLU A 23 -4.98 12.21 -0.79
CA GLU A 23 -5.46 11.09 -1.59
C GLU A 23 -5.21 9.79 -0.83
N PRO A 24 -6.23 8.90 -0.74
CA PRO A 24 -6.05 7.61 -0.09
C PRO A 24 -4.99 6.81 -0.84
N GLN A 25 -4.09 6.17 -0.07
CA GLN A 25 -3.10 5.28 -0.66
C GLN A 25 -3.80 4.12 -1.38
N PRO A 26 -3.27 3.65 -2.54
CA PRO A 26 -3.79 2.47 -3.21
C PRO A 26 -3.88 1.28 -2.25
N GLY A 27 -5.02 0.58 -2.25
CA GLY A 27 -5.27 -0.52 -1.31
C GLY A 27 -4.25 -1.66 -1.40
N GLU A 28 -3.64 -1.87 -2.57
CA GLU A 28 -2.56 -2.83 -2.80
C GLU A 28 -1.33 -2.60 -1.90
N CYS A 29 -1.11 -1.38 -1.43
CA CYS A 29 0.04 -1.04 -0.61
C CYS A 29 -0.01 -1.63 0.80
N ALA A 30 -1.22 -1.87 1.30
CA ALA A 30 -1.47 -2.51 2.59
C ALA A 30 -1.51 -4.04 2.52
N VAL A 31 -1.38 -4.61 1.31
CA VAL A 31 -1.46 -6.05 1.09
C VAL A 31 -0.07 -6.62 0.89
N ASP A 32 0.20 -7.75 1.53
CA ASP A 32 1.41 -8.53 1.30
C ASP A 32 1.21 -9.50 0.13
N THR A 33 2.27 -9.66 -0.66
CA THR A 33 2.28 -10.65 -1.73
C THR A 33 2.52 -12.02 -1.12
N GLN A 34 1.64 -12.98 -1.42
CA GLN A 34 1.82 -14.35 -0.94
C GLN A 34 3.04 -15.01 -1.58
N HIS A 35 3.78 -15.77 -0.78
CA HIS A 35 4.86 -16.65 -1.25
C HIS A 35 4.35 -17.65 -2.29
N ALA A 36 5.29 -18.17 -3.10
CA ALA A 36 4.95 -19.23 -4.04
C ALA A 36 4.51 -20.51 -3.29
N PRO A 37 3.50 -21.24 -3.80
CA PRO A 37 3.10 -22.51 -3.21
C PRO A 37 4.23 -23.54 -3.33
N LEU A 38 4.41 -24.32 -2.27
CA LEU A 38 5.37 -25.42 -2.20
C LEU A 38 4.62 -26.75 -2.09
N PHE A 39 4.99 -27.72 -2.92
CA PHE A 39 4.40 -29.06 -2.92
C PHE A 39 5.39 -30.12 -2.42
N VAL A 40 4.87 -31.19 -1.82
CA VAL A 40 5.69 -32.33 -1.38
C VAL A 40 6.36 -32.99 -2.59
N GLY A 41 7.66 -33.21 -2.50
CA GLY A 41 8.46 -33.78 -3.60
C GLY A 41 8.83 -32.79 -4.71
N GLN A 42 8.51 -31.49 -4.55
CA GLN A 42 8.88 -30.49 -5.53
C GLN A 42 10.38 -30.20 -5.52
N GLU A 43 10.98 -30.19 -6.71
CA GLU A 43 12.38 -29.83 -6.92
C GLU A 43 12.67 -28.42 -6.41
N ALA A 44 13.74 -28.28 -5.61
CA ALA A 44 14.10 -27.02 -4.97
C ALA A 44 14.31 -25.89 -6.00
N ILE A 45 14.90 -26.18 -7.16
CA ILE A 45 15.11 -25.19 -8.21
C ILE A 45 13.80 -24.67 -8.82
N VAL A 46 12.78 -25.52 -8.90
CA VAL A 46 11.45 -25.13 -9.38
C VAL A 46 10.77 -24.25 -8.35
N ALA A 47 10.84 -24.60 -7.06
CA ALA A 47 10.32 -23.78 -5.98
C ALA A 47 10.96 -22.38 -5.95
N LEU A 48 12.28 -22.30 -6.06
CA LEU A 48 13.01 -21.02 -6.09
C LEU A 48 12.66 -20.16 -7.31
N ARG A 49 12.42 -20.77 -8.48
CA ARG A 49 11.97 -20.03 -9.67
C ARG A 49 10.58 -19.42 -9.48
N LEU A 50 9.65 -20.17 -8.89
CA LEU A 50 8.31 -19.65 -8.60
C LEU A 50 8.36 -18.54 -7.56
N GLU A 51 9.16 -18.72 -6.50
CA GLU A 51 9.36 -17.69 -5.48
C GLU A 51 9.95 -16.42 -6.08
N ARG A 52 10.85 -16.55 -7.06
CA ARG A 52 11.40 -15.38 -7.75
C ARG A 52 10.33 -14.57 -8.48
N VAL A 53 9.37 -15.22 -9.11
CA VAL A 53 8.25 -14.55 -9.79
C VAL A 53 7.39 -13.78 -8.78
N GLN A 54 7.08 -14.38 -7.63
CA GLN A 54 6.32 -13.72 -6.56
C GLN A 54 7.08 -12.53 -5.98
N LEU A 55 8.39 -12.66 -5.79
CA LEU A 55 9.25 -11.58 -5.35
C LEU A 55 9.26 -10.42 -6.36
N ASP A 56 9.34 -10.71 -7.65
CA ASP A 56 9.31 -9.68 -8.69
C ASP A 56 7.95 -8.95 -8.72
N ALA A 57 6.84 -9.67 -8.55
CA ALA A 57 5.50 -9.09 -8.42
C ALA A 57 5.37 -8.19 -7.18
N ALA A 58 5.87 -8.67 -6.02
CA ALA A 58 5.89 -7.90 -4.77
C ALA A 58 6.69 -6.60 -4.93
N ASN A 59 7.89 -6.70 -5.51
CA ASN A 59 8.75 -5.54 -5.76
C ASN A 59 8.08 -4.53 -6.71
N ALA A 60 7.40 -5.00 -7.76
CA ALA A 60 6.67 -4.11 -8.67
C ALA A 60 5.54 -3.34 -7.95
N SER A 61 4.77 -4.02 -7.09
CA SER A 61 3.73 -3.37 -6.28
C SER A 61 4.32 -2.36 -5.30
N LYS A 62 5.35 -2.74 -4.52
CA LYS A 62 5.95 -1.84 -3.53
C LYS A 62 6.61 -0.62 -4.18
N ARG A 63 7.17 -0.74 -5.40
CA ARG A 63 7.66 0.42 -6.18
C ARG A 63 6.55 1.43 -6.49
N ARG A 64 5.35 0.98 -6.89
CA ARG A 64 4.22 1.89 -7.14
C ARG A 64 3.79 2.62 -5.88
N CYS A 65 3.72 1.89 -4.76
CA CYS A 65 3.40 2.47 -3.45
C CYS A 65 4.43 3.50 -2.99
N TYR A 66 5.71 3.21 -3.20
CA TYR A 66 6.78 4.16 -2.92
C TYR A 66 6.64 5.44 -3.74
N LEU A 67 6.42 5.33 -5.05
CA LEU A 67 6.24 6.48 -5.95
C LEU A 67 5.03 7.34 -5.55
N PHE A 68 3.90 6.71 -5.21
CA PHE A 68 2.72 7.42 -4.71
C PHE A 68 3.07 8.27 -3.47
N ASN A 69 3.69 7.65 -2.46
CA ASN A 69 4.04 8.35 -1.22
C ASN A 69 5.09 9.45 -1.46
N GLN A 70 6.05 9.21 -2.36
CA GLN A 70 7.04 10.21 -2.73
C GLN A 70 6.38 11.44 -3.37
N ASN A 71 5.48 11.23 -4.32
CA ASN A 71 4.77 12.30 -5.01
C ASN A 71 3.88 13.09 -4.04
N LEU A 72 3.18 12.41 -3.13
CA LEU A 72 2.40 13.05 -2.08
C LEU A 72 3.27 13.91 -1.17
N ALA A 73 4.39 13.36 -0.68
CA ALA A 73 5.33 14.10 0.16
C ALA A 73 5.98 15.29 -0.56
N ASN A 74 6.19 15.21 -1.88
CA ASN A 74 6.68 16.32 -2.70
C ASN A 74 5.62 17.43 -2.81
N GLY A 75 4.38 17.08 -3.13
CA GLY A 75 3.28 18.06 -3.24
C GLY A 75 3.03 18.81 -1.94
N LEU A 76 3.05 18.10 -0.80
CA LEU A 76 2.90 18.72 0.52
C LEU A 76 4.04 19.69 0.86
N ARG A 77 5.29 19.37 0.48
CA ARG A 77 6.44 20.26 0.69
C ARG A 77 6.41 21.50 -0.19
N GLN A 78 5.80 21.41 -1.37
CA GLN A 78 5.67 22.52 -2.32
C GLN A 78 4.51 23.45 -1.96
N GLY A 79 3.39 22.93 -1.47
CA GLY A 79 2.25 23.73 -1.00
C GLY A 79 2.45 24.39 0.38
N ALA A 80 3.52 24.04 1.08
CA ALA A 80 3.91 24.64 2.37
C ALA A 80 4.88 25.83 2.23
N GLN A 81 5.22 26.22 0.99
CA GLN A 81 6.00 27.41 0.63
C GLN A 81 5.06 28.50 0.12
#